data_AF-A0A2A4PFF4-F1
#
_entry.id   AF-A0A2A4PFF4-F1
#
_cell.length_a   1.000
_cell.length_b   1.000
_cell.length_c   1.000
_cell.angle_alpha   90.00
_cell.angle_beta   90.00
_cell.angle_gamma   90.00
#
_symmetry.space_group_name_H-M   'P 1'
#
loop_
_entity.id
_entity.type
_entity.pdbx_description
1 polymer ?
#
loop_
_entity_poly.entity_id
_entity_poly.type
_entity_poly.pdbx_seq_one_letter_code
_entity_poly.pdbx_strand_id
1 'polypeptide(L)'
;GYRSTNYRTVMAYSPGSVLPIYSNPDMLDPDGEALGTPALEDASRHIGEWYPNFVDYRGGVSWYHQITTTFASNNGSSGNMFDIKPKADVSLTGVAINSSIVAGSPVTVDVWWREGTWVGNDASSSGWTLLETLTGTSAGTDLATILDFDVYVGQDKVFEVDKTYGIFVDQGASCRYTNGAETYEDSFLRLESGCGKGSGGFGGGTFNDRIWNGTLYYDGAWGEHYLGTVMTGGGFAFNGNMFDIQAHEDIVISSFDVNVSTPVGLVAAVDVWYRVGTYVGHEDDPGDWTYLGTDTKAVSAGTGTYTTIAVSSPELSAGSTYGFYIRASQDILEYTTGSGSFGNSDMTIVTGNGTGGVNPFSSVVTPRTWNGRLRYRSSGDLPHMTLDDMVAGGTGEMRISNCTAGGKVHAAYSMNGGGPTSSAWGTVYMTPPWKAFPPSPFTADANGEVVLALSPPASMAGKTVWLQCLDWGSLTLSNGVATTIL
;
A
#
# COMPACT_ATOMS: atom_id res chain seq x y z
N GLY A 1 16.60 31.84 -3.38
CA GLY A 1 17.52 31.48 -2.29
C GLY A 1 18.59 32.55 -2.19
N TYR A 2 19.03 32.87 -0.97
CA TYR A 2 20.06 33.87 -0.67
C TYR A 2 21.48 33.30 -0.77
N ARG A 3 22.42 34.11 -1.26
CA ARG A 3 23.87 33.83 -1.28
C ARG A 3 24.70 35.07 -0.99
N SER A 4 25.82 34.87 -0.31
CA SER A 4 26.93 35.81 -0.14
C SER A 4 28.25 35.16 -0.61
N THR A 5 29.37 35.86 -0.46
CA THR A 5 30.70 35.32 -0.78
C THR A 5 31.04 34.10 0.08
N ASN A 6 30.67 34.11 1.35
CA ASN A 6 31.07 33.12 2.35
C ASN A 6 29.98 32.09 2.64
N TYR A 7 28.70 32.47 2.55
CA TYR A 7 27.56 31.63 2.95
C TYR A 7 26.46 31.60 1.91
N ARG A 8 25.67 30.52 1.92
CA ARG A 8 24.48 30.41 1.09
C ARG A 8 23.41 29.57 1.77
N THR A 9 22.16 29.89 1.49
CA THR A 9 20.99 29.12 1.95
C THR A 9 20.78 27.87 1.11
N VAL A 10 20.02 26.89 1.59
CA VAL A 10 19.89 25.55 0.96
C VAL A 10 19.39 25.59 -0.50
N MET A 11 18.63 26.62 -0.89
CA MET A 11 18.08 26.78 -2.25
C MET A 11 18.92 27.70 -3.15
N ALA A 12 20.10 28.14 -2.70
CA ALA A 12 20.95 29.03 -3.46
C ALA A 12 22.09 28.26 -4.15
N TYR A 13 22.28 28.55 -5.44
CA TYR A 13 23.44 28.09 -6.18
C TYR A 13 24.71 28.81 -5.70
N SER A 14 25.88 28.18 -5.89
CA SER A 14 27.21 28.68 -5.52
C SER A 14 27.46 30.15 -5.91
N PRO A 15 28.34 30.91 -5.22
CA PRO A 15 29.35 30.50 -4.22
C PRO A 15 28.85 30.45 -2.76
N GLY A 16 29.75 30.09 -1.82
CA GLY A 16 29.49 30.10 -0.37
C GLY A 16 29.25 28.71 0.25
N SER A 17 29.54 28.58 1.55
CA SER A 17 29.26 27.41 2.39
C SER A 17 27.77 27.30 2.69
N VAL A 18 27.19 26.10 2.59
CA VAL A 18 25.75 25.91 2.80
C VAL A 18 25.40 26.02 4.28
N LEU A 19 24.52 26.97 4.59
CA LEU A 19 23.79 27.01 5.85
C LEU A 19 22.52 26.15 5.71
N PRO A 20 22.20 25.26 6.68
CA PRO A 20 21.05 24.36 6.61
C PRO A 20 19.72 25.08 6.92
N ILE A 21 19.52 26.24 6.30
CA ILE A 21 18.37 27.12 6.48
C ILE A 21 17.88 27.63 5.12
N TYR A 22 16.57 27.84 5.02
CA TYR A 22 15.96 28.53 3.89
C TYR A 22 16.21 30.03 3.99
N SER A 23 16.15 30.73 2.86
CA SER A 23 16.29 32.19 2.87
C SER A 23 15.12 32.84 3.60
N ASN A 24 15.45 33.76 4.50
CA ASN A 24 14.53 34.46 5.38
C ASN A 24 15.12 35.85 5.69
N PRO A 25 14.44 36.95 5.31
CA PRO A 25 14.94 38.31 5.51
C PRO A 25 15.03 38.75 6.98
N ASP A 26 14.39 38.02 7.90
CA ASP A 26 14.43 38.29 9.34
C ASP A 26 15.57 37.55 10.06
N MET A 27 16.39 36.77 9.33
CA MET A 27 17.53 36.05 9.87
C MET A 27 18.84 36.60 9.31
N LEU A 28 19.93 36.45 10.07
CA LEU A 28 21.27 36.88 9.69
C LEU A 28 22.20 35.68 9.48
N ASP A 29 23.13 35.82 8.53
CA ASP A 29 24.23 34.88 8.34
C ASP A 29 25.33 35.09 9.42
N PRO A 30 26.33 34.20 9.51
CA PRO A 30 27.40 34.35 10.50
C PRO A 30 28.25 35.63 10.35
N ASP A 31 28.22 36.29 9.20
CA ASP A 31 28.88 37.59 8.96
C ASP A 31 27.97 38.78 9.34
N GLY A 32 26.73 38.52 9.74
CA GLY A 32 25.75 39.53 10.16
C GLY A 32 24.89 40.08 9.02
N GLU A 33 24.96 39.50 7.82
CA GLU A 33 24.17 39.91 6.66
C GLU A 33 22.81 39.23 6.63
N ALA A 34 21.77 39.95 6.21
CA ALA A 34 20.42 39.38 6.13
C ALA A 34 20.37 38.23 5.11
N LEU A 35 19.77 37.11 5.52
CA LEU A 35 19.66 35.86 4.74
C LEU A 35 18.55 35.91 3.69
N GLY A 36 18.33 37.08 3.10
CA GLY A 36 17.34 37.33 2.07
C GLY A 36 16.87 38.78 2.06
N THR A 37 16.07 39.08 1.05
CA THR A 37 15.38 40.35 0.85
C THR A 37 13.87 40.12 0.91
N PRO A 38 13.10 41.03 1.54
CA PRO A 38 11.65 40.92 1.57
C PRO A 38 11.07 40.76 0.15
N ALA A 39 10.10 39.86 0.00
CA ALA A 39 9.39 39.53 -1.25
C ALA A 39 10.20 38.87 -2.39
N LEU A 40 11.53 38.88 -2.37
CA LEU A 40 12.37 38.31 -3.43
C LEU A 40 13.14 37.05 -3.00
N GLU A 41 13.69 37.04 -1.78
CA GLU A 41 14.53 35.94 -1.31
C GLU A 41 14.05 35.42 0.05
N ASP A 42 12.76 35.10 0.12
CA ASP A 42 12.09 34.60 1.33
C ASP A 42 11.45 33.24 1.06
N ALA A 43 12.30 32.22 0.92
CA ALA A 43 11.84 30.85 0.70
C ALA A 43 11.08 30.32 1.92
N SER A 44 11.43 30.79 3.13
CA SER A 44 10.78 30.37 4.37
C SER A 44 9.28 30.68 4.40
N ARG A 45 8.88 31.89 4.01
CA ARG A 45 7.47 32.29 3.92
C ARG A 45 6.72 31.49 2.86
N HIS A 46 7.30 31.33 1.66
CA HIS A 46 6.65 30.55 0.59
C HIS A 46 6.47 29.09 1.00
N ILE A 47 7.46 28.48 1.65
CA ILE A 47 7.32 27.11 2.18
C ILE A 47 6.20 27.07 3.22
N GLY A 48 6.12 28.02 4.14
CA GLY A 48 5.02 28.11 5.12
C GLY A 48 3.63 28.28 4.49
N GLU A 49 3.52 29.04 3.40
CA GLU A 49 2.27 29.26 2.67
C GLU A 49 1.80 28.02 1.89
N TRP A 50 2.74 27.27 1.32
CA TRP A 50 2.43 26.07 0.54
C TRP A 50 2.43 24.78 1.37
N TYR A 51 3.03 24.79 2.57
CA TYR A 51 3.10 23.62 3.45
C TYR A 51 1.73 22.96 3.70
N PRO A 52 0.64 23.70 3.99
CA PRO A 52 -0.68 23.09 4.14
C PRO A 52 -1.16 22.35 2.87
N ASN A 53 -0.82 22.85 1.69
CA ASN A 53 -1.22 22.23 0.41
C ASN A 53 -0.43 20.96 0.10
N PHE A 54 0.79 20.81 0.64
CA PHE A 54 1.62 19.62 0.47
C PHE A 54 1.51 18.62 1.62
N VAL A 55 1.17 19.06 2.84
CA VAL A 55 0.95 18.17 3.98
C VAL A 55 -0.32 17.34 3.82
N ASP A 56 -1.24 17.82 2.98
CA ASP A 56 -2.47 17.13 2.57
C ASP A 56 -2.35 16.50 1.17
N TYR A 57 -1.19 16.67 0.49
CA TYR A 57 -0.89 15.93 -0.73
C TYR A 57 -0.62 14.48 -0.36
N ARG A 58 -1.71 13.71 -0.28
CA ARG A 58 -1.64 12.28 -0.52
C ARG A 58 -1.54 12.17 -2.02
N GLY A 59 -0.42 11.63 -2.52
CA GLY A 59 -0.45 11.08 -3.86
C GLY A 59 -1.60 10.08 -3.88
N GLY A 60 -2.76 10.47 -4.41
CA GLY A 60 -3.57 9.50 -5.10
C GLY A 60 -2.64 8.89 -6.15
N VAL A 61 -2.72 7.57 -6.35
CA VAL A 61 -1.84 6.77 -7.20
C VAL A 61 -0.66 6.15 -6.42
N SER A 62 -0.87 4.91 -5.97
CA SER A 62 0.22 3.95 -5.75
C SER A 62 1.04 3.87 -7.05
N TRP A 63 2.36 3.92 -6.95
CA TRP A 63 3.25 3.76 -8.09
C TRP A 63 3.09 2.34 -8.66
N TYR A 64 2.15 2.18 -9.59
CA TYR A 64 1.80 0.89 -10.18
C TYR A 64 3.03 0.29 -10.88
N HIS A 65 3.32 -0.98 -10.59
CA HIS A 65 4.14 -1.76 -11.49
C HIS A 65 3.37 -1.92 -12.79
N GLN A 66 4.12 -1.94 -13.89
CA GLN A 66 3.50 -2.10 -15.19
C GLN A 66 4.33 -2.97 -16.10
N ILE A 67 3.66 -3.89 -16.77
CA ILE A 67 4.20 -4.58 -17.93
C ILE A 67 3.45 -4.08 -19.15
N THR A 68 4.17 -3.35 -19.99
CA THR A 68 3.65 -2.82 -21.25
C THR A 68 4.20 -3.63 -22.42
N THR A 69 3.31 -4.04 -23.30
CA THR A 69 3.63 -4.73 -24.56
C THR A 69 3.76 -3.72 -25.71
N THR A 70 3.64 -4.16 -26.97
CA THR A 70 4.04 -3.40 -28.15
C THR A 70 3.14 -2.23 -28.58
N PHE A 71 1.91 -2.09 -28.06
CA PHE A 71 0.99 -0.96 -28.35
C PHE A 71 0.91 -0.52 -29.83
N ALA A 72 0.99 -1.46 -30.77
CA ALA A 72 1.01 -1.19 -32.20
C ALA A 72 -0.24 -1.71 -32.91
N SER A 73 -0.61 -1.10 -34.05
CA SER A 73 -1.67 -1.60 -34.91
C SER A 73 -1.12 -2.64 -35.89
N ASN A 74 -1.76 -3.80 -35.96
CA ASN A 74 -1.47 -4.83 -36.96
C ASN A 74 -2.76 -5.61 -37.27
N ASN A 75 -3.25 -6.38 -36.29
CA ASN A 75 -4.52 -7.08 -36.38
C ASN A 75 -5.52 -6.49 -35.37
N GLY A 76 -6.76 -6.96 -35.44
CA GLY A 76 -7.73 -6.75 -34.37
C GLY A 76 -8.97 -7.59 -34.52
N SER A 77 -9.54 -7.98 -33.39
CA SER A 77 -10.83 -8.66 -33.31
C SER A 77 -11.40 -8.48 -31.91
N SER A 78 -11.82 -9.55 -31.22
CA SER A 78 -12.59 -9.41 -29.98
C SER A 78 -11.74 -9.36 -28.72
N GLY A 79 -10.62 -10.08 -28.69
CA GLY A 79 -9.77 -10.06 -27.52
C GLY A 79 -8.46 -10.80 -27.70
N ASN A 80 -7.75 -10.97 -26.59
CA ASN A 80 -6.52 -11.77 -26.51
C ASN A 80 -6.51 -12.63 -25.26
N MET A 81 -6.02 -13.86 -25.41
CA MET A 81 -5.67 -14.72 -24.28
C MET A 81 -4.15 -14.83 -24.18
N PHE A 82 -3.61 -14.73 -22.97
CA PHE A 82 -2.19 -14.84 -22.69
C PHE A 82 -1.98 -15.39 -21.27
N ASP A 83 -0.76 -15.80 -20.94
CA ASP A 83 -0.43 -16.26 -19.60
C ASP A 83 0.33 -15.18 -18.83
N ILE A 84 0.10 -15.13 -17.53
CA ILE A 84 0.95 -14.43 -16.57
C ILE A 84 1.55 -15.42 -15.57
N LYS A 85 2.77 -15.13 -15.13
CA LYS A 85 3.56 -15.89 -14.16
C LYS A 85 4.12 -14.92 -13.13
N PRO A 86 3.44 -14.74 -11.98
CA PRO A 86 3.92 -13.89 -10.92
C PRO A 86 5.25 -14.40 -10.35
N LYS A 87 6.20 -13.49 -10.15
CA LYS A 87 7.50 -13.72 -9.47
C LYS A 87 7.48 -13.27 -8.01
N ALA A 88 6.42 -12.56 -7.64
CA ALA A 88 5.94 -12.26 -6.30
C ALA A 88 4.41 -12.32 -6.36
N ASP A 89 3.73 -12.34 -5.21
CA ASP A 89 2.29 -12.16 -5.18
C ASP A 89 1.93 -10.78 -5.75
N VAL A 90 1.00 -10.73 -6.70
CA VAL A 90 0.57 -9.49 -7.36
C VAL A 90 -0.94 -9.40 -7.44
N SER A 91 -1.51 -8.21 -7.32
CA SER A 91 -2.91 -7.96 -7.65
C SER A 91 -3.00 -6.98 -8.81
N LEU A 92 -3.84 -7.29 -9.80
CA LEU A 92 -4.01 -6.38 -10.93
C LEU A 92 -4.82 -5.15 -10.46
N THR A 93 -4.29 -3.96 -10.73
CA THR A 93 -4.92 -2.68 -10.37
C THR A 93 -5.56 -1.98 -11.56
N GLY A 94 -5.15 -2.34 -12.77
CA GLY A 94 -5.82 -1.90 -13.99
C GLY A 94 -5.26 -2.57 -15.24
N VAL A 95 -5.85 -2.23 -16.39
CA VAL A 95 -5.31 -2.55 -17.71
C VAL A 95 -5.35 -1.32 -18.61
N ALA A 96 -4.35 -1.15 -19.46
CA ALA A 96 -4.49 -0.33 -20.66
C ALA A 96 -4.68 -1.24 -21.87
N ILE A 97 -5.62 -0.92 -22.75
CA ILE A 97 -5.83 -1.65 -23.99
C ILE A 97 -5.61 -0.76 -25.23
N ASN A 98 -5.13 -1.36 -26.31
CA ASN A 98 -5.17 -0.73 -27.63
C ASN A 98 -6.53 -1.03 -28.30
N SER A 99 -7.31 0.02 -28.50
CA SER A 99 -8.70 -0.04 -28.94
C SER A 99 -8.87 0.57 -30.33
N SER A 100 -9.62 -0.10 -31.21
CA SER A 100 -10.04 0.50 -32.49
C SER A 100 -11.25 1.43 -32.37
N ILE A 101 -11.84 1.58 -31.17
CA ILE A 101 -12.94 2.50 -30.92
C ILE A 101 -12.43 3.93 -31.04
N VAL A 102 -13.19 4.81 -31.71
CA VAL A 102 -12.85 6.22 -31.90
C VAL A 102 -12.62 6.91 -30.56
N ALA A 103 -11.57 7.74 -30.49
CA ALA A 103 -11.23 8.50 -29.30
C ALA A 103 -12.42 9.31 -28.77
N GLY A 104 -12.63 9.32 -27.47
CA GLY A 104 -13.75 9.99 -26.81
C GLY A 104 -15.06 9.19 -26.79
N SER A 105 -15.09 8.00 -27.40
CA SER A 105 -16.28 7.12 -27.34
C SER A 105 -16.19 6.13 -26.17
N PRO A 106 -17.32 5.65 -25.63
CA PRO A 106 -17.32 4.64 -24.57
C PRO A 106 -16.64 3.34 -24.98
N VAL A 107 -15.97 2.70 -24.03
CA VAL A 107 -15.39 1.37 -24.16
C VAL A 107 -15.83 0.48 -22.99
N THR A 108 -15.98 -0.82 -23.26
CA THR A 108 -16.22 -1.86 -22.25
C THR A 108 -15.24 -3.00 -22.50
N VAL A 109 -14.65 -3.56 -21.45
CA VAL A 109 -13.72 -4.68 -21.49
C VAL A 109 -14.07 -5.67 -20.38
N ASP A 110 -14.24 -6.93 -20.72
CA ASP A 110 -14.27 -8.00 -19.72
C ASP A 110 -12.85 -8.57 -19.57
N VAL A 111 -12.37 -8.62 -18.34
CA VAL A 111 -11.12 -9.32 -18.00
C VAL A 111 -11.48 -10.59 -17.27
N TRP A 112 -11.06 -11.74 -17.79
CA TRP A 112 -11.25 -13.05 -17.20
C TRP A 112 -9.90 -13.64 -16.80
N TRP A 113 -9.93 -14.50 -15.79
CA TRP A 113 -8.76 -15.24 -15.34
C TRP A 113 -9.08 -16.71 -15.09
N ARG A 114 -8.04 -17.54 -15.09
CA ARG A 114 -8.07 -18.92 -14.60
C ARG A 114 -6.72 -19.31 -14.03
N GLU A 115 -6.72 -20.21 -13.04
CA GLU A 115 -5.50 -20.88 -12.62
C GLU A 115 -5.09 -21.93 -13.67
N GLY A 116 -3.81 -21.92 -14.03
CA GLY A 116 -3.25 -22.67 -15.16
C GLY A 116 -3.31 -21.92 -16.50
N THR A 117 -2.64 -22.46 -17.51
CA THR A 117 -2.44 -21.82 -18.82
C THR A 117 -3.68 -21.67 -19.69
N TRP A 118 -3.84 -20.55 -20.41
CA TRP A 118 -4.90 -20.39 -21.42
C TRP A 118 -4.86 -21.47 -22.51
N VAL A 119 -3.69 -22.09 -22.77
CA VAL A 119 -3.49 -23.08 -23.84
C VAL A 119 -4.40 -24.29 -23.64
N GLY A 120 -5.21 -24.60 -24.66
CA GLY A 120 -6.19 -25.69 -24.62
C GLY A 120 -7.46 -25.37 -23.83
N ASN A 121 -7.57 -24.15 -23.28
CA ASN A 121 -8.72 -23.64 -22.53
C ASN A 121 -9.36 -22.44 -23.23
N ASP A 122 -9.14 -22.29 -24.53
CA ASP A 122 -9.53 -21.11 -25.30
C ASP A 122 -10.92 -21.22 -25.93
N ALA A 123 -11.51 -22.42 -26.03
CA ALA A 123 -12.75 -22.64 -26.77
C ALA A 123 -14.05 -22.40 -25.97
N SER A 124 -13.98 -22.25 -24.64
CA SER A 124 -15.16 -22.06 -23.78
C SER A 124 -14.80 -21.33 -22.49
N SER A 125 -15.79 -20.72 -21.84
CA SER A 125 -15.63 -20.11 -20.51
C SER A 125 -15.53 -21.12 -19.36
N SER A 126 -15.55 -22.43 -19.64
CA SER A 126 -15.43 -23.44 -18.60
C SER A 126 -14.07 -23.34 -17.91
N GLY A 127 -14.07 -23.19 -16.59
CA GLY A 127 -12.85 -23.01 -15.79
C GLY A 127 -12.30 -21.58 -15.80
N TRP A 128 -12.96 -20.63 -16.46
CA TRP A 128 -12.64 -19.20 -16.37
C TRP A 128 -13.56 -18.50 -15.37
N THR A 129 -13.01 -17.53 -14.65
CA THR A 129 -13.73 -16.64 -13.74
C THR A 129 -13.62 -15.22 -14.28
N LEU A 130 -14.74 -14.50 -14.35
CA LEU A 130 -14.71 -13.08 -14.68
C LEU A 130 -14.03 -12.35 -13.53
N LEU A 131 -12.93 -11.66 -13.80
CA LEU A 131 -12.30 -10.77 -12.84
C LEU A 131 -13.17 -9.51 -12.69
N GLU A 132 -13.39 -8.81 -13.80
CA GLU A 132 -14.23 -7.62 -13.82
C GLU A 132 -14.65 -7.21 -15.23
N THR A 133 -15.79 -6.50 -15.34
CA THR A 133 -16.19 -5.75 -16.54
C THR A 133 -15.83 -4.28 -16.33
N LEU A 134 -14.80 -3.82 -17.03
CA LEU A 134 -14.29 -2.46 -16.98
C LEU A 134 -14.99 -1.57 -18.00
N THR A 135 -15.23 -0.31 -17.63
CA THR A 135 -15.77 0.70 -18.56
C THR A 135 -14.94 1.97 -18.53
N GLY A 136 -14.87 2.67 -19.67
CA GLY A 136 -14.11 3.91 -19.75
C GLY A 136 -14.31 4.65 -21.06
N THR A 137 -13.38 5.55 -21.38
CA THR A 137 -13.40 6.34 -22.62
C THR A 137 -12.20 5.98 -23.48
N SER A 138 -12.44 5.57 -24.73
CA SER A 138 -11.39 5.20 -25.66
C SER A 138 -10.43 6.36 -25.90
N ALA A 139 -9.12 6.07 -25.84
CA ALA A 139 -8.07 7.01 -26.27
C ALA A 139 -7.87 7.00 -27.80
N GLY A 140 -8.46 6.02 -28.50
CA GLY A 140 -8.25 5.80 -29.93
C GLY A 140 -7.19 4.74 -30.22
N THR A 141 -7.05 4.40 -31.50
CA THR A 141 -6.11 3.38 -31.97
C THR A 141 -4.66 3.79 -31.69
N ASP A 142 -3.87 2.82 -31.25
CA ASP A 142 -2.44 2.97 -30.90
C ASP A 142 -2.17 3.92 -29.74
N LEU A 143 -3.21 4.23 -28.96
CA LEU A 143 -3.13 4.97 -27.72
C LEU A 143 -3.67 4.12 -26.57
N ALA A 144 -2.99 4.20 -25.43
CA ALA A 144 -3.37 3.50 -24.20
C ALA A 144 -4.73 4.00 -23.71
N THR A 145 -5.75 3.14 -23.81
CA THR A 145 -7.03 3.34 -23.15
C THR A 145 -6.93 2.71 -21.77
N ILE A 146 -6.65 3.53 -20.75
CA ILE A 146 -6.45 3.11 -19.36
C ILE A 146 -7.83 2.85 -18.73
N LEU A 147 -7.96 1.68 -18.11
CA LEU A 147 -9.13 1.19 -17.41
C LEU A 147 -8.66 0.62 -16.08
N ASP A 148 -9.04 1.28 -14.99
CA ASP A 148 -8.68 0.81 -13.64
C ASP A 148 -9.65 -0.30 -13.22
N PHE A 149 -9.13 -1.33 -12.57
CA PHE A 149 -9.99 -2.29 -11.88
C PHE A 149 -10.70 -1.55 -10.75
N ASP A 150 -11.97 -1.84 -10.58
CA ASP A 150 -12.66 -1.38 -9.41
C ASP A 150 -11.96 -1.98 -8.20
N VAL A 151 -11.65 -1.09 -7.26
CA VAL A 151 -10.89 -1.41 -6.05
C VAL A 151 -11.65 -2.47 -5.23
N TYR A 152 -12.94 -2.72 -5.51
CA TYR A 152 -13.81 -3.67 -4.82
C TYR A 152 -13.94 -5.07 -5.43
N VAL A 153 -13.56 -5.31 -6.70
CA VAL A 153 -13.86 -6.58 -7.38
C VAL A 153 -12.62 -7.18 -8.05
N GLY A 154 -11.90 -6.42 -8.86
CA GLY A 154 -10.70 -6.89 -9.54
C GLY A 154 -9.44 -6.95 -8.67
N GLN A 155 -9.34 -6.12 -7.63
CA GLN A 155 -8.15 -6.03 -6.77
C GLN A 155 -8.06 -7.07 -5.65
N ASP A 156 -9.15 -7.77 -5.33
CA ASP A 156 -9.12 -8.82 -4.28
C ASP A 156 -8.48 -10.12 -4.78
N LYS A 157 -8.28 -10.28 -6.10
CA LYS A 157 -7.59 -11.43 -6.65
C LYS A 157 -6.08 -11.24 -6.59
N VAL A 158 -5.47 -11.89 -5.60
CA VAL A 158 -4.01 -12.11 -5.54
C VAL A 158 -3.62 -13.21 -6.52
N PHE A 159 -2.77 -12.90 -7.49
CA PHE A 159 -2.10 -13.85 -8.35
C PHE A 159 -0.80 -14.28 -7.67
N GLU A 160 -0.79 -15.51 -7.16
CA GLU A 160 0.29 -16.00 -6.30
C GLU A 160 1.58 -16.30 -7.09
N VAL A 161 2.72 -16.12 -6.43
CA VAL A 161 4.05 -16.44 -6.93
C VAL A 161 4.15 -17.90 -7.38
N ASP A 162 4.99 -18.16 -8.40
CA ASP A 162 5.29 -19.48 -8.97
C ASP A 162 4.10 -20.22 -9.60
N LYS A 163 2.91 -19.62 -9.61
CA LYS A 163 1.75 -20.12 -10.37
C LYS A 163 1.73 -19.56 -11.79
N THR A 164 0.92 -20.19 -12.63
CA THR A 164 0.59 -19.70 -13.97
C THR A 164 -0.88 -19.39 -14.02
N TYR A 165 -1.25 -18.24 -14.57
CA TYR A 165 -2.64 -17.84 -14.75
C TYR A 165 -2.89 -17.45 -16.21
N GLY A 166 -3.93 -18.03 -16.80
CA GLY A 166 -4.44 -17.60 -18.08
C GLY A 166 -5.30 -16.35 -17.88
N ILE A 167 -5.06 -15.32 -18.69
CA ILE A 167 -5.81 -14.07 -18.72
C ILE A 167 -6.49 -13.95 -20.08
N PHE A 168 -7.75 -13.51 -20.10
CA PHE A 168 -8.47 -13.18 -21.32
C PHE A 168 -9.02 -11.76 -21.22
N VAL A 169 -8.55 -10.89 -22.12
CA VAL A 169 -9.04 -9.51 -22.25
C VAL A 169 -9.96 -9.47 -23.47
N ASP A 170 -11.26 -9.33 -23.23
CA ASP A 170 -12.32 -9.27 -24.26
C ASP A 170 -12.91 -7.86 -24.33
N GLN A 171 -12.78 -7.19 -25.46
CA GLN A 171 -13.33 -5.85 -25.70
C GLN A 171 -14.54 -5.91 -26.67
N GLY A 172 -14.96 -7.09 -27.10
CA GLY A 172 -15.69 -7.22 -28.36
C GLY A 172 -14.83 -6.72 -29.53
N ALA A 173 -15.36 -6.72 -30.76
CA ALA A 173 -14.62 -6.68 -32.04
C ALA A 173 -13.71 -5.45 -32.34
N SER A 174 -13.20 -4.76 -31.33
CA SER A 174 -12.33 -3.59 -31.38
C SER A 174 -10.95 -3.77 -30.73
N CYS A 175 -10.65 -4.93 -30.14
CA CYS A 175 -9.34 -5.18 -29.51
C CYS A 175 -8.23 -5.27 -30.58
N ARG A 176 -7.15 -4.50 -30.41
CA ARG A 176 -5.97 -4.53 -31.29
C ARG A 176 -4.86 -5.38 -30.71
N TYR A 177 -4.22 -6.15 -31.57
CA TYR A 177 -3.10 -7.03 -31.22
C TYR A 177 -2.14 -7.23 -32.39
N THR A 178 -0.94 -7.70 -32.12
CA THR A 178 0.13 -7.93 -33.12
C THR A 178 0.45 -9.41 -33.27
N ASN A 179 1.02 -9.78 -34.42
CA ASN A 179 1.59 -11.13 -34.57
C ASN A 179 2.85 -11.25 -33.71
N GLY A 180 2.99 -12.37 -33.01
CA GLY A 180 4.17 -12.66 -32.20
C GLY A 180 3.90 -13.58 -31.01
N ALA A 181 4.96 -14.06 -30.39
CA ALA A 181 4.95 -15.00 -29.25
C ALA A 181 5.97 -14.57 -28.18
N GLU A 182 6.20 -13.27 -28.05
CA GLU A 182 7.19 -12.66 -27.19
C GLU A 182 6.80 -12.77 -25.71
N THR A 183 7.82 -12.76 -24.85
CA THR A 183 7.66 -12.68 -23.40
C THR A 183 8.08 -11.29 -22.93
N TYR A 184 7.31 -10.73 -22.01
CA TYR A 184 7.57 -9.45 -21.36
C TYR A 184 7.66 -9.69 -19.87
N GLU A 185 8.66 -9.13 -19.20
CA GLU A 185 8.82 -9.33 -17.77
C GLU A 185 9.54 -8.16 -17.12
N ASP A 186 9.30 -8.00 -15.82
CA ASP A 186 10.10 -7.20 -14.91
C ASP A 186 10.48 -8.05 -13.69
N SER A 187 10.77 -7.40 -12.55
CA SER A 187 11.14 -8.08 -11.32
C SER A 187 10.00 -8.87 -10.67
N PHE A 188 8.73 -8.55 -10.95
CA PHE A 188 7.58 -9.03 -10.18
C PHE A 188 6.61 -9.87 -11.01
N LEU A 189 6.55 -9.65 -12.33
CA LEU A 189 5.62 -10.36 -13.18
C LEU A 189 6.29 -10.74 -14.50
N ARG A 190 5.86 -11.87 -15.05
CA ARG A 190 6.15 -12.28 -16.43
C ARG A 190 4.84 -12.48 -17.17
N LEU A 191 4.75 -11.92 -18.37
CA LEU A 191 3.65 -12.09 -19.32
C LEU A 191 4.17 -12.86 -20.53
N GLU A 192 3.51 -13.95 -20.87
CA GLU A 192 3.79 -14.76 -22.06
C GLU A 192 2.66 -14.56 -23.07
N SER A 193 3.01 -14.02 -24.26
CA SER A 193 2.04 -13.80 -25.34
C SER A 193 1.31 -15.08 -25.71
N GLY A 194 0.07 -14.94 -26.17
CA GLY A 194 -0.77 -16.10 -26.47
C GLY A 194 -1.47 -16.00 -27.81
N CYS A 195 -2.79 -15.85 -27.79
CA CYS A 195 -3.63 -15.86 -28.98
C CYS A 195 -4.55 -14.65 -29.06
N GLY A 196 -5.03 -14.36 -30.26
CA GLY A 196 -6.13 -13.43 -30.50
C GLY A 196 -7.44 -14.22 -30.63
N LYS A 197 -8.55 -13.59 -30.25
CA LYS A 197 -9.89 -14.17 -30.36
C LYS A 197 -10.79 -13.42 -31.31
N GLY A 198 -11.45 -14.19 -32.17
CA GLY A 198 -12.50 -13.76 -33.08
C GLY A 198 -13.79 -13.35 -32.37
N SER A 199 -14.75 -12.81 -33.13
CA SER A 199 -16.08 -12.48 -32.62
C SER A 199 -16.80 -13.69 -32.01
N GLY A 200 -17.48 -13.46 -30.88
CA GLY A 200 -18.17 -14.50 -30.10
C GLY A 200 -17.50 -14.86 -28.77
N GLY A 201 -16.56 -14.04 -28.29
CA GLY A 201 -15.85 -14.25 -27.02
C GLY A 201 -15.09 -15.57 -27.01
N PHE A 202 -15.31 -16.41 -26.01
CA PHE A 202 -14.71 -17.74 -25.92
C PHE A 202 -15.02 -18.64 -27.13
N GLY A 203 -16.22 -18.53 -27.72
CA GLY A 203 -16.61 -19.32 -28.90
C GLY A 203 -16.07 -18.79 -30.23
N GLY A 204 -15.42 -17.62 -30.22
CA GLY A 204 -14.80 -17.04 -31.42
C GLY A 204 -13.54 -17.79 -31.84
N GLY A 205 -13.23 -17.73 -33.15
CA GLY A 205 -12.06 -18.40 -33.71
C GLY A 205 -10.74 -17.96 -33.07
N THR A 206 -9.81 -18.90 -32.88
CA THR A 206 -8.51 -18.66 -32.24
C THR A 206 -7.44 -18.36 -33.28
N PHE A 207 -6.69 -17.29 -33.07
CA PHE A 207 -5.54 -16.92 -33.87
C PHE A 207 -4.27 -17.06 -33.02
N ASN A 208 -3.50 -18.13 -33.25
CA ASN A 208 -2.27 -18.38 -32.50
C ASN A 208 -1.21 -17.31 -32.78
N ASP A 209 -0.25 -17.21 -31.87
CA ASP A 209 0.92 -16.32 -31.94
C ASP A 209 0.48 -14.86 -32.08
N ARG A 210 -0.26 -14.38 -31.07
CA ARG A 210 -0.65 -12.98 -30.96
C ARG A 210 -0.19 -12.39 -29.63
N ILE A 211 0.49 -11.26 -29.75
CA ILE A 211 0.84 -10.39 -28.62
C ILE A 211 -0.38 -9.51 -28.34
N TRP A 212 -0.89 -9.58 -27.11
CA TRP A 212 -1.86 -8.60 -26.64
C TRP A 212 -1.19 -7.22 -26.61
N ASN A 213 -1.81 -6.19 -27.21
CA ASN A 213 -1.27 -4.83 -27.19
C ASN A 213 -1.93 -4.02 -26.07
N GLY A 214 -1.38 -4.18 -24.89
CA GLY A 214 -1.82 -3.50 -23.69
C GLY A 214 -0.75 -3.37 -22.61
N THR A 215 -1.17 -2.83 -21.48
CA THR A 215 -0.40 -2.72 -20.24
C THR A 215 -1.18 -3.37 -19.12
N LEU A 216 -0.56 -4.25 -18.34
CA LEU A 216 -1.08 -4.62 -17.02
C LEU A 216 -0.54 -3.62 -16.01
N TYR A 217 -1.42 -2.98 -15.24
CA TYR A 217 -1.07 -2.27 -14.02
C TYR A 217 -1.33 -3.19 -12.85
N TYR A 218 -0.40 -3.26 -11.92
CA TYR A 218 -0.51 -4.14 -10.78
C TYR A 218 0.27 -3.59 -9.59
N ASP A 219 -0.14 -3.99 -8.40
CA ASP A 219 0.69 -3.90 -7.21
C ASP A 219 1.50 -5.19 -7.09
N GLY A 220 2.74 -5.04 -6.61
CA GLY A 220 3.68 -6.16 -6.65
C GLY A 220 5.07 -5.88 -6.11
N ALA A 221 5.51 -4.63 -5.88
CA ALA A 221 6.88 -4.45 -5.38
C ALA A 221 7.09 -4.67 -3.90
N TRP A 222 6.05 -4.76 -3.08
CA TRP A 222 6.26 -4.73 -1.63
C TRP A 222 5.34 -5.67 -0.84
N GLY A 223 4.81 -6.73 -1.48
CA GLY A 223 3.99 -7.75 -0.80
C GLY A 223 2.68 -7.24 -0.21
N GLU A 224 2.10 -6.15 -0.76
CA GLU A 224 0.83 -5.61 -0.26
C GLU A 224 -0.36 -6.39 -0.83
N HIS A 225 -1.04 -7.10 0.07
CA HIS A 225 -2.17 -7.96 -0.17
C HIS A 225 -3.46 -7.31 0.36
N TYR A 226 -4.60 -7.80 -0.12
CA TYR A 226 -5.91 -7.29 0.25
C TYR A 226 -6.84 -8.40 0.70
N LEU A 227 -7.66 -8.10 1.70
CA LEU A 227 -8.76 -8.97 2.10
C LEU A 227 -9.97 -8.12 2.46
N GLY A 228 -10.96 -8.16 1.58
CA GLY A 228 -12.24 -7.49 1.72
C GLY A 228 -13.26 -8.32 2.49
N THR A 229 -14.26 -7.62 3.02
CA THR A 229 -15.52 -8.21 3.50
C THR A 229 -16.60 -7.98 2.44
N VAL A 230 -17.67 -7.25 2.77
CA VAL A 230 -18.68 -6.80 1.80
C VAL A 230 -18.59 -5.30 1.63
N MET A 231 -18.97 -4.78 0.47
CA MET A 231 -18.99 -3.34 0.22
C MET A 231 -20.33 -2.90 -0.36
N THR A 232 -21.35 -2.93 0.48
CA THR A 232 -22.69 -2.43 0.12
C THR A 232 -22.85 -0.97 0.57
N GLY A 233 -23.23 -0.08 -0.35
CA GLY A 233 -23.58 1.31 -0.04
C GLY A 233 -25.09 1.52 0.19
N GLY A 234 -25.44 2.59 0.92
CA GLY A 234 -26.83 3.02 1.13
C GLY A 234 -27.61 2.19 2.15
N GLY A 235 -26.89 1.57 3.10
CA GLY A 235 -27.44 0.71 4.15
C GLY A 235 -27.67 1.47 5.45
N PHE A 236 -27.14 0.92 6.55
CA PHE A 236 -27.16 1.55 7.86
C PHE A 236 -25.75 2.04 8.21
N ALA A 237 -25.65 3.31 8.59
CA ALA A 237 -24.42 3.89 9.12
C ALA A 237 -24.56 4.18 10.62
N PHE A 238 -23.56 3.79 11.40
CA PHE A 238 -23.45 4.10 12.83
C PHE A 238 -21.98 4.35 13.20
N ASN A 239 -21.67 4.40 14.50
CA ASN A 239 -20.36 4.81 14.97
C ASN A 239 -19.28 3.75 14.79
N GLY A 240 -19.55 2.45 14.72
CA GLY A 240 -18.45 1.49 14.60
C GLY A 240 -18.79 0.02 14.39
N ASN A 241 -17.75 -0.77 14.15
CA ASN A 241 -17.80 -2.22 13.96
C ASN A 241 -16.64 -2.92 14.65
N MET A 242 -16.95 -4.09 15.22
CA MET A 242 -15.98 -5.01 15.81
C MET A 242 -15.96 -6.33 15.05
N PHE A 243 -14.77 -6.83 14.78
CA PHE A 243 -14.52 -8.07 14.08
C PHE A 243 -13.19 -8.68 14.54
N ASP A 244 -13.03 -9.98 14.33
CA ASP A 244 -11.78 -10.69 14.58
C ASP A 244 -11.00 -10.89 13.30
N ILE A 245 -9.68 -10.91 13.42
CA ILE A 245 -8.75 -11.43 12.44
C ILE A 245 -8.07 -12.66 13.04
N GLN A 246 -8.19 -13.79 12.36
CA GLN A 246 -7.42 -14.99 12.64
C GLN A 246 -6.26 -15.02 11.65
N ALA A 247 -5.05 -14.73 12.12
CA ALA A 247 -3.87 -14.75 11.28
C ALA A 247 -3.43 -16.21 11.05
N HIS A 248 -3.17 -16.59 9.80
CA HIS A 248 -2.59 -17.88 9.43
C HIS A 248 -1.09 -17.75 9.14
N GLU A 249 -0.66 -16.56 8.72
CA GLU A 249 0.73 -16.16 8.52
C GLU A 249 1.06 -14.91 9.37
N ASP A 250 2.35 -14.62 9.57
CA ASP A 250 2.78 -13.38 10.22
C ASP A 250 2.53 -12.21 9.26
N ILE A 251 1.69 -11.26 9.66
CA ILE A 251 1.23 -10.15 8.81
C ILE A 251 1.26 -8.80 9.52
N VAL A 252 1.36 -7.72 8.75
CA VAL A 252 1.16 -6.35 9.23
C VAL A 252 0.08 -5.67 8.38
N ILE A 253 -0.96 -5.14 9.02
CA ILE A 253 -1.95 -4.31 8.34
C ILE A 253 -1.33 -2.94 8.12
N SER A 254 -1.20 -2.57 6.85
CA SER A 254 -0.65 -1.28 6.41
C SER A 254 -1.70 -0.17 6.49
N SER A 255 -2.95 -0.48 6.16
CA SER A 255 -4.07 0.47 6.24
C SER A 255 -5.42 -0.25 6.24
N PHE A 256 -6.47 0.50 6.57
CA PHE A 256 -7.85 0.02 6.46
C PHE A 256 -8.57 0.83 5.40
N ASP A 257 -9.36 0.14 4.58
CA ASP A 257 -10.34 0.76 3.71
C ASP A 257 -11.72 0.61 4.36
N VAL A 258 -12.44 1.71 4.56
CA VAL A 258 -13.74 1.74 5.23
C VAL A 258 -14.84 2.28 4.31
N ASN A 259 -16.08 1.83 4.52
CA ASN A 259 -17.25 2.41 3.88
C ASN A 259 -17.84 3.52 4.76
N VAL A 260 -17.87 4.74 4.24
CA VAL A 260 -18.40 5.91 4.96
C VAL A 260 -19.54 6.60 4.22
N SER A 261 -20.57 7.01 4.95
CA SER A 261 -21.68 7.81 4.40
C SER A 261 -21.37 9.30 4.26
N THR A 262 -20.18 9.73 4.69
CA THR A 262 -19.67 11.09 4.50
C THR A 262 -19.66 11.46 3.01
N PRO A 263 -20.18 12.63 2.60
CA PRO A 263 -20.13 13.07 1.21
C PRO A 263 -18.71 13.10 0.62
N VAL A 264 -18.59 12.79 -0.67
CA VAL A 264 -17.32 12.77 -1.40
C VAL A 264 -16.56 14.09 -1.21
N GLY A 265 -15.26 13.99 -0.94
CA GLY A 265 -14.38 15.15 -0.79
C GLY A 265 -14.38 15.79 0.60
N LEU A 266 -15.21 15.30 1.54
CA LEU A 266 -15.19 15.71 2.93
C LEU A 266 -14.39 14.73 3.79
N VAL A 267 -13.89 15.21 4.93
CA VAL A 267 -13.10 14.41 5.85
C VAL A 267 -13.99 13.42 6.61
N ALA A 268 -13.58 12.15 6.65
CA ALA A 268 -14.17 11.10 7.45
C ALA A 268 -13.15 10.60 8.48
N ALA A 269 -13.16 11.17 9.69
CA ALA A 269 -12.25 10.77 10.74
C ALA A 269 -12.68 9.42 11.35
N VAL A 270 -11.76 8.44 11.30
CA VAL A 270 -11.97 7.09 11.81
C VAL A 270 -10.80 6.68 12.68
N ASP A 271 -11.16 6.20 13.86
CA ASP A 271 -10.31 5.69 14.91
C ASP A 271 -10.25 4.14 14.82
N VAL A 272 -9.10 3.56 15.14
CA VAL A 272 -8.91 2.10 15.16
C VAL A 272 -8.28 1.67 16.48
N TRP A 273 -8.82 0.59 17.05
CA TRP A 273 -8.24 -0.14 18.17
C TRP A 273 -8.05 -1.60 17.81
N TYR A 274 -7.14 -2.25 18.51
CA TYR A 274 -6.98 -3.70 18.45
C TYR A 274 -6.78 -4.31 19.84
N ARG A 275 -6.96 -5.62 19.94
CA ARG A 275 -6.62 -6.42 21.12
C ARG A 275 -6.08 -7.78 20.70
N VAL A 276 -5.27 -8.39 21.56
CA VAL A 276 -4.87 -9.80 21.41
C VAL A 276 -6.01 -10.68 21.90
N GLY A 277 -6.38 -11.68 21.10
CA GLY A 277 -7.59 -12.50 21.30
C GLY A 277 -8.85 -11.86 20.72
N THR A 278 -9.97 -12.57 20.80
CA THR A 278 -11.27 -12.17 20.20
C THR A 278 -11.87 -10.88 20.75
N TYR A 279 -12.61 -10.10 19.96
CA TYR A 279 -13.42 -8.98 20.45
C TYR A 279 -14.58 -9.43 21.37
N VAL A 280 -15.01 -10.69 21.26
CA VAL A 280 -16.21 -11.21 21.95
C VAL A 280 -16.01 -11.21 23.46
N GLY A 281 -16.93 -10.58 24.19
CA GLY A 281 -16.87 -10.40 25.64
C GLY A 281 -16.05 -9.17 26.09
N HIS A 282 -15.56 -8.37 25.15
CA HIS A 282 -14.76 -7.17 25.38
C HIS A 282 -15.36 -5.93 24.69
N GLU A 283 -16.65 -5.96 24.34
CA GLU A 283 -17.28 -4.93 23.51
C GLU A 283 -17.54 -3.60 24.22
N ASP A 284 -17.56 -3.60 25.55
CA ASP A 284 -17.93 -2.46 26.39
C ASP A 284 -16.85 -2.03 27.39
N ASP A 285 -15.66 -2.65 27.33
CA ASP A 285 -14.53 -2.28 28.19
C ASP A 285 -13.35 -1.69 27.38
N PRO A 286 -13.18 -0.36 27.32
CA PRO A 286 -12.04 0.25 26.63
C PRO A 286 -10.68 -0.15 27.19
N GLY A 287 -10.60 -0.64 28.45
CA GLY A 287 -9.35 -1.06 29.08
C GLY A 287 -8.73 -2.31 28.49
N ASP A 288 -9.55 -3.13 27.79
CA ASP A 288 -9.10 -4.35 27.11
C ASP A 288 -8.53 -4.11 25.72
N TRP A 289 -8.55 -2.85 25.25
CA TRP A 289 -8.16 -2.48 23.89
C TRP A 289 -6.94 -1.57 23.88
N THR A 290 -6.09 -1.77 22.88
CA THR A 290 -4.99 -0.88 22.57
C THR A 290 -5.37 0.02 21.40
N TYR A 291 -5.25 1.33 21.59
CA TYR A 291 -5.53 2.31 20.55
C TYR A 291 -4.39 2.35 19.51
N LEU A 292 -4.73 2.14 18.23
CA LEU A 292 -3.77 2.18 17.12
C LEU A 292 -3.62 3.60 16.56
N GLY A 293 -4.69 4.37 16.55
CA GLY A 293 -4.66 5.74 16.07
C GLY A 293 -5.92 6.14 15.34
N THR A 294 -5.85 7.31 14.70
CA THR A 294 -6.93 7.92 13.94
C THR A 294 -6.37 8.57 12.70
N ASP A 295 -7.09 8.48 11.59
CA ASP A 295 -6.80 9.30 10.41
C ASP A 295 -7.75 10.50 10.37
N THR A 296 -7.29 11.64 10.89
CA THR A 296 -8.07 12.88 10.92
C THR A 296 -8.19 13.58 9.56
N LYS A 297 -7.58 13.01 8.51
CA LYS A 297 -7.51 13.62 7.17
C LYS A 297 -7.95 12.68 6.06
N ALA A 298 -8.53 11.53 6.38
CA ALA A 298 -9.07 10.64 5.36
C ALA A 298 -10.20 11.35 4.61
N VAL A 299 -10.08 11.44 3.29
CA VAL A 299 -11.07 12.12 2.43
C VAL A 299 -12.02 11.07 1.91
N SER A 300 -13.31 11.25 2.20
CA SER A 300 -14.36 10.32 1.78
C SER A 300 -14.40 10.16 0.26
N ALA A 301 -14.40 8.91 -0.18
CA ALA A 301 -14.67 8.51 -1.56
C ALA A 301 -16.18 8.32 -1.84
N GLY A 302 -17.02 8.53 -0.83
CA GLY A 302 -18.47 8.39 -0.88
C GLY A 302 -18.99 7.01 -0.48
N THR A 303 -20.30 6.95 -0.22
CA THR A 303 -20.98 5.72 0.20
C THR A 303 -20.86 4.60 -0.82
N GLY A 304 -20.55 3.38 -0.36
CA GLY A 304 -20.32 2.23 -1.23
C GLY A 304 -18.94 2.21 -1.87
N THR A 305 -18.07 3.13 -1.47
CA THR A 305 -16.70 3.27 -1.96
C THR A 305 -15.75 3.27 -0.76
N TYR A 306 -14.63 2.54 -0.85
CA TYR A 306 -13.52 2.48 0.08
C TYR A 306 -12.95 3.89 0.24
N THR A 307 -13.02 4.35 1.48
CA THR A 307 -12.24 5.47 1.97
C THR A 307 -11.06 4.90 2.73
N THR A 308 -9.85 5.10 2.21
CA THR A 308 -8.63 4.63 2.86
C THR A 308 -8.30 5.48 4.08
N ILE A 309 -8.05 4.84 5.21
CA ILE A 309 -7.57 5.47 6.44
C ILE A 309 -6.15 4.97 6.72
N ALA A 310 -5.23 5.90 6.96
CA ALA A 310 -3.80 5.62 7.18
C ALA A 310 -3.51 5.24 8.64
N VAL A 311 -4.09 4.11 9.08
CA VAL A 311 -3.81 3.51 10.39
C VAL A 311 -3.28 2.10 10.16
N SER A 312 -2.11 1.79 10.75
CA SER A 312 -1.47 0.46 10.66
C SER A 312 -1.64 -0.33 11.95
N SER A 313 -1.46 -1.65 11.86
CA SER A 313 -1.37 -2.54 13.02
C SER A 313 0.08 -2.82 13.41
N PRO A 314 0.33 -3.33 14.64
CA PRO A 314 1.51 -4.15 14.88
C PRO A 314 1.46 -5.46 14.09
N GLU A 315 2.55 -6.20 14.12
CA GLU A 315 2.59 -7.56 13.60
C GLU A 315 1.53 -8.44 14.29
N LEU A 316 0.76 -9.13 13.47
CA LEU A 316 -0.20 -10.14 13.87
C LEU A 316 0.44 -11.49 13.58
N SER A 317 0.73 -12.26 14.63
CA SER A 317 1.46 -13.52 14.50
C SER A 317 0.54 -14.65 14.03
N ALA A 318 1.09 -15.53 13.17
CA ALA A 318 0.46 -16.73 12.67
C ALA A 318 -0.15 -17.58 13.81
N GLY A 319 -1.36 -18.10 13.57
CA GLY A 319 -2.11 -18.91 14.52
C GLY A 319 -2.78 -18.14 15.66
N SER A 320 -2.63 -16.81 15.72
CA SER A 320 -3.26 -15.96 16.74
C SER A 320 -4.54 -15.30 16.23
N THR A 321 -5.44 -14.97 17.16
CA THR A 321 -6.64 -14.16 16.88
C THR A 321 -6.47 -12.77 17.46
N TYR A 322 -6.93 -11.75 16.74
CA TYR A 322 -6.89 -10.36 17.15
C TYR A 322 -8.25 -9.70 16.90
N GLY A 323 -8.84 -9.12 17.93
CA GLY A 323 -10.05 -8.30 17.81
C GLY A 323 -9.68 -6.91 17.33
N PHE A 324 -10.45 -6.38 16.38
CA PHE A 324 -10.35 -5.02 15.87
C PHE A 324 -11.65 -4.26 16.12
N TYR A 325 -11.53 -2.98 16.43
CA TYR A 325 -12.64 -2.04 16.54
C TYR A 325 -12.36 -0.82 15.68
N ILE A 326 -13.21 -0.60 14.66
CA ILE A 326 -13.15 0.57 13.78
C ILE A 326 -14.31 1.47 14.13
N ARG A 327 -14.03 2.75 14.39
CA ARG A 327 -15.05 3.70 14.87
C ARG A 327 -14.92 5.08 14.24
N ALA A 328 -16.04 5.67 13.86
CA ALA A 328 -16.15 7.08 13.54
C ALA A 328 -16.80 7.86 14.69
N SER A 329 -16.49 9.15 14.77
CA SER A 329 -17.07 10.07 15.77
C SER A 329 -18.56 10.38 15.53
N GLN A 330 -19.08 10.04 14.36
CA GLN A 330 -20.47 10.23 13.93
C GLN A 330 -21.02 8.94 13.33
N ASP A 331 -22.32 8.92 13.04
CA ASP A 331 -23.02 7.77 12.44
C ASP A 331 -22.73 7.69 10.95
N ILE A 332 -21.46 7.48 10.61
CA ILE A 332 -20.96 7.50 9.23
C ILE A 332 -20.37 6.17 8.78
N LEU A 333 -20.06 5.22 9.67
CA LEU A 333 -19.53 3.93 9.24
C LEU A 333 -20.67 3.01 8.80
N GLU A 334 -20.70 2.74 7.50
CA GLU A 334 -21.66 1.83 6.88
C GLU A 334 -21.29 0.38 7.18
N TYR A 335 -22.32 -0.42 7.46
CA TYR A 335 -22.17 -1.85 7.70
C TYR A 335 -23.31 -2.64 7.05
N THR A 336 -23.17 -3.96 7.04
CA THR A 336 -24.22 -4.88 6.58
C THR A 336 -24.81 -5.66 7.75
N THR A 337 -26.13 -5.87 7.74
CA THR A 337 -26.78 -6.71 8.76
C THR A 337 -26.38 -8.17 8.55
N GLY A 338 -25.93 -8.84 9.60
CA GLY A 338 -25.46 -10.21 9.54
C GLY A 338 -24.07 -10.37 10.13
N SER A 339 -23.58 -11.61 10.16
CA SER A 339 -22.22 -11.98 10.50
C SER A 339 -21.66 -12.85 9.37
N GLY A 340 -20.35 -12.87 9.20
CA GLY A 340 -19.70 -13.62 8.13
C GLY A 340 -18.26 -13.96 8.44
N SER A 341 -17.68 -14.81 7.59
CA SER A 341 -16.28 -15.19 7.61
C SER A 341 -15.73 -15.01 6.20
N PHE A 342 -14.66 -14.25 6.07
CA PHE A 342 -14.01 -13.90 4.80
C PHE A 342 -12.53 -14.22 4.96
N GLY A 343 -11.94 -14.98 4.04
CA GLY A 343 -10.57 -15.43 4.25
C GLY A 343 -9.87 -15.85 2.98
N ASN A 344 -8.56 -15.92 3.08
CA ASN A 344 -7.63 -16.42 2.08
C ASN A 344 -6.58 -17.32 2.77
N SER A 345 -5.44 -17.56 2.11
CA SER A 345 -4.34 -18.33 2.71
C SER A 345 -3.80 -17.68 3.99
N ASP A 346 -3.75 -16.35 4.04
CA ASP A 346 -2.94 -15.59 5.00
C ASP A 346 -3.72 -15.29 6.28
N MET A 347 -5.04 -15.08 6.18
CA MET A 347 -5.89 -14.82 7.34
C MET A 347 -7.38 -15.10 7.08
N THR A 348 -8.17 -15.06 8.17
CA THR A 348 -9.63 -15.03 8.15
C THR A 348 -10.17 -13.85 8.97
N ILE A 349 -11.01 -13.01 8.36
CA ILE A 349 -11.83 -11.99 9.03
C ILE A 349 -13.16 -12.62 9.46
N VAL A 350 -13.48 -12.56 10.76
CA VAL A 350 -14.75 -13.02 11.34
C VAL A 350 -15.51 -11.82 11.89
N THR A 351 -16.62 -11.47 11.26
CA THR A 351 -17.42 -10.29 11.64
C THR A 351 -18.55 -10.66 12.58
N GLY A 352 -19.02 -9.69 13.38
CA GLY A 352 -20.23 -9.95 14.15
C GLY A 352 -20.85 -8.79 14.89
N ASN A 353 -20.12 -7.72 15.26
CA ASN A 353 -20.72 -6.65 16.06
C ASN A 353 -20.56 -5.25 15.44
N GLY A 354 -21.55 -4.41 15.71
CA GLY A 354 -21.56 -2.98 15.45
C GLY A 354 -21.73 -2.22 16.76
N THR A 355 -21.48 -0.92 16.74
CA THR A 355 -21.70 -0.01 17.87
C THR A 355 -22.41 1.24 17.40
N GLY A 356 -23.45 1.68 18.11
CA GLY A 356 -24.25 2.87 17.78
C GLY A 356 -24.27 3.95 18.87
N GLY A 357 -23.26 3.94 19.75
CA GLY A 357 -23.18 4.87 20.88
C GLY A 357 -22.29 6.08 20.60
N VAL A 358 -22.71 7.23 21.15
CA VAL A 358 -21.93 8.49 21.10
C VAL A 358 -20.54 8.34 21.73
N ASN A 359 -20.41 7.46 22.74
CA ASN A 359 -19.14 7.11 23.34
C ASN A 359 -18.58 5.82 22.72
N PRO A 360 -17.24 5.69 22.55
CA PRO A 360 -16.61 4.41 22.22
C PRO A 360 -17.02 3.30 23.18
N PHE A 361 -17.04 2.05 22.69
CA PHE A 361 -17.34 0.86 23.52
C PHE A 361 -18.71 0.94 24.21
N SER A 362 -19.74 1.36 23.45
CA SER A 362 -21.11 1.44 23.97
C SER A 362 -22.15 1.14 22.88
N SER A 363 -23.36 0.78 23.32
CA SER A 363 -24.51 0.48 22.45
C SER A 363 -24.19 -0.56 21.37
N VAL A 364 -23.80 -1.76 21.81
CA VAL A 364 -23.50 -2.89 20.91
C VAL A 364 -24.76 -3.29 20.14
N VAL A 365 -24.61 -3.45 18.82
CA VAL A 365 -25.65 -3.85 17.88
C VAL A 365 -25.15 -5.08 17.13
N THR A 366 -25.90 -6.18 17.18
CA THR A 366 -25.47 -7.47 16.62
C THR A 366 -26.62 -8.17 15.90
N PRO A 367 -26.38 -8.95 14.83
CA PRO A 367 -25.10 -9.14 14.15
C PRO A 367 -24.84 -8.07 13.10
N ARG A 368 -23.60 -7.56 13.01
CA ARG A 368 -23.16 -6.60 11.98
C ARG A 368 -21.83 -7.01 11.34
N THR A 369 -21.82 -7.05 10.02
CA THR A 369 -20.65 -7.26 9.18
C THR A 369 -20.04 -5.91 8.84
N TRP A 370 -18.77 -5.72 9.20
CA TRP A 370 -18.01 -4.55 8.78
C TRP A 370 -17.99 -4.48 7.26
N ASN A 371 -18.18 -3.29 6.69
CA ASN A 371 -18.03 -3.06 5.26
C ASN A 371 -16.68 -2.39 5.01
N GLY A 372 -15.68 -3.20 4.69
CA GLY A 372 -14.33 -2.69 4.45
C GLY A 372 -13.35 -3.75 3.98
N ARG A 373 -12.10 -3.32 3.83
CA ARG A 373 -11.00 -4.14 3.33
C ARG A 373 -9.71 -3.81 4.06
N LEU A 374 -8.93 -4.85 4.35
CA LEU A 374 -7.60 -4.72 4.90
C LEU A 374 -6.60 -4.59 3.77
N ARG A 375 -5.64 -3.67 3.91
CA ARG A 375 -4.38 -3.71 3.15
C ARG A 375 -3.29 -4.18 4.09
N TYR A 376 -2.64 -5.28 3.78
CA TYR A 376 -1.67 -5.90 4.67
C TYR A 376 -0.50 -6.44 3.89
N ARG A 377 0.55 -6.85 4.59
CA ARG A 377 1.74 -7.45 4.01
C ARG A 377 2.16 -8.64 4.86
N SER A 378 2.76 -9.65 4.24
CA SER A 378 3.50 -10.66 4.98
C SER A 378 4.65 -9.99 5.72
N SER A 379 4.82 -10.28 7.01
CA SER A 379 5.96 -9.76 7.78
C SER A 379 7.30 -10.16 7.16
N GLY A 380 7.34 -11.32 6.50
CA GLY A 380 8.50 -11.79 5.74
C GLY A 380 8.90 -10.93 4.55
N ASP A 381 8.03 -10.04 4.05
CA ASP A 381 8.30 -9.15 2.93
C ASP A 381 8.65 -7.72 3.37
N LEU A 382 8.47 -7.42 4.66
CA LEU A 382 8.75 -6.13 5.24
C LEU A 382 10.20 -6.04 5.73
N PRO A 383 10.80 -4.83 5.74
CA PRO A 383 12.09 -4.61 6.38
C PRO A 383 12.10 -5.21 7.79
N HIS A 384 13.01 -6.14 8.07
CA HIS A 384 13.01 -6.85 9.34
C HIS A 384 14.37 -6.75 10.02
N MET A 385 14.37 -6.18 11.22
CA MET A 385 15.54 -5.98 12.06
C MET A 385 15.66 -7.11 13.08
N THR A 386 16.87 -7.69 13.13
CA THR A 386 17.33 -8.62 14.15
C THR A 386 18.60 -8.09 14.79
N LEU A 387 18.86 -8.53 16.01
CA LEU A 387 19.97 -8.07 16.82
C LEU A 387 20.51 -9.24 17.65
N ASP A 388 21.82 -9.41 17.67
CA ASP A 388 22.49 -10.38 18.55
C ASP A 388 22.28 -10.04 20.03
N ASP A 389 22.57 -11.02 20.89
CA ASP A 389 22.77 -10.78 22.32
C ASP A 389 23.95 -9.82 22.53
N MET A 390 23.62 -8.56 22.79
CA MET A 390 24.60 -7.50 22.93
C MET A 390 25.27 -7.53 24.29
N VAL A 391 26.61 -7.57 24.31
CA VAL A 391 27.44 -7.50 25.53
C VAL A 391 28.20 -6.19 25.56
N ALA A 392 28.17 -5.48 26.69
CA ALA A 392 28.86 -4.21 26.87
C ALA A 392 30.38 -4.36 26.72
N GLY A 393 30.99 -3.54 25.86
CA GLY A 393 32.41 -3.61 25.50
C GLY A 393 32.76 -4.72 24.51
N GLY A 394 31.78 -5.56 24.11
CA GLY A 394 31.92 -6.55 23.06
C GLY A 394 31.55 -6.02 21.69
N THR A 395 31.48 -6.93 20.71
CA THR A 395 30.96 -6.69 19.37
C THR A 395 29.85 -7.70 19.10
N GLY A 396 28.69 -7.21 18.68
CA GLY A 396 27.56 -8.01 18.18
C GLY A 396 27.11 -7.50 16.82
N GLU A 397 26.16 -8.20 16.21
CA GLU A 397 25.62 -7.86 14.90
C GLU A 397 24.18 -7.34 14.99
N MET A 398 23.88 -6.34 14.17
CA MET A 398 22.52 -5.95 13.79
C MET A 398 22.33 -6.28 12.32
N ARG A 399 21.26 -6.98 12.00
CA ARG A 399 20.90 -7.32 10.63
C ARG A 399 19.53 -6.78 10.30
N ILE A 400 19.43 -6.08 9.18
CA ILE A 400 18.18 -5.59 8.61
C ILE A 400 18.03 -6.27 7.26
N SER A 401 16.96 -7.05 7.14
CA SER A 401 16.62 -7.85 5.97
C SER A 401 15.44 -7.23 5.22
N ASN A 402 15.17 -7.72 4.01
CA ASN A 402 14.00 -7.34 3.19
C ASN A 402 13.86 -5.83 2.94
N CYS A 403 14.97 -5.11 2.84
CA CYS A 403 14.97 -3.72 2.40
C CYS A 403 14.92 -3.65 0.88
N THR A 404 14.56 -2.49 0.34
CA THR A 404 14.75 -2.17 -1.08
C THR A 404 16.21 -2.43 -1.49
N ALA A 405 16.45 -3.35 -2.44
CA ALA A 405 17.80 -3.64 -2.93
C ALA A 405 18.49 -2.38 -3.47
N GLY A 406 19.70 -2.07 -2.97
CA GLY A 406 20.40 -0.81 -3.28
C GLY A 406 19.77 0.46 -2.68
N GLY A 407 18.67 0.32 -1.95
CA GLY A 407 17.91 1.39 -1.30
C GLY A 407 18.60 1.93 -0.05
N LYS A 408 18.11 3.09 0.43
CA LYS A 408 18.65 3.73 1.63
C LYS A 408 17.87 3.28 2.86
N VAL A 409 18.58 2.88 3.92
CA VAL A 409 17.97 2.42 5.17
C VAL A 409 18.40 3.32 6.33
N HIS A 410 17.44 3.82 7.08
CA HIS A 410 17.67 4.66 8.26
C HIS A 410 17.38 3.85 9.53
N ALA A 411 18.40 3.35 10.21
CA ALA A 411 18.24 2.72 11.51
C ALA A 411 18.42 3.73 12.65
N ALA A 412 17.59 3.62 13.68
CA ALA A 412 17.65 4.45 14.88
C ALA A 412 17.45 3.62 16.15
N TYR A 413 17.86 4.20 17.28
CA TYR A 413 17.62 3.64 18.61
C TYR A 413 17.17 4.72 19.60
N SER A 414 16.45 4.30 20.64
CA SER A 414 16.10 5.11 21.80
C SER A 414 16.57 4.44 23.10
N MET A 415 16.91 5.28 24.08
CA MET A 415 17.19 4.90 25.46
C MET A 415 16.08 5.32 26.42
N ASN A 416 15.03 5.98 25.91
CA ASN A 416 13.99 6.60 26.72
C ASN A 416 12.75 5.72 26.90
N GLY A 417 12.66 4.62 26.16
CA GLY A 417 11.54 3.68 26.21
C GLY A 417 11.15 3.18 24.82
N GLY A 418 10.30 2.16 24.82
CA GLY A 418 9.58 1.73 23.63
C GLY A 418 8.52 2.75 23.22
N GLY A 419 7.96 2.58 22.03
CA GLY A 419 6.82 3.36 21.53
C GLY A 419 5.48 2.91 22.17
N PRO A 420 4.34 3.29 21.59
CA PRO A 420 4.17 3.82 20.23
C PRO A 420 4.43 5.33 20.14
N THR A 421 5.09 5.77 19.07
CA THR A 421 5.18 7.17 18.64
C THR A 421 4.68 7.27 17.20
N SER A 422 3.73 8.16 16.94
CA SER A 422 3.19 8.35 15.59
C SER A 422 4.23 9.02 14.67
N SER A 423 4.28 8.59 13.41
CA SER A 423 5.10 9.20 12.36
C SER A 423 4.37 9.21 11.02
N ALA A 424 4.93 9.91 10.03
CA ALA A 424 4.41 9.91 8.66
C ALA A 424 4.47 8.54 7.97
N TRP A 425 5.24 7.59 8.51
CA TRP A 425 5.47 6.25 7.94
C TRP A 425 4.83 5.13 8.80
N GLY A 426 3.95 5.50 9.73
CA GLY A 426 3.30 4.58 10.66
C GLY A 426 3.86 4.66 12.07
N THR A 427 3.61 3.60 12.85
CA THR A 427 3.95 3.54 14.28
C THR A 427 5.44 3.25 14.48
N VAL A 428 6.12 4.19 15.15
CA VAL A 428 7.48 4.00 15.62
C VAL A 428 7.46 3.37 17.01
N TYR A 429 8.13 2.22 17.19
CA TYR A 429 8.20 1.47 18.44
C TYR A 429 9.30 1.97 19.40
N MET A 430 9.64 3.26 19.31
CA MET A 430 10.62 3.93 20.15
C MET A 430 10.07 5.26 20.67
N THR A 431 10.37 5.62 21.91
CA THR A 431 10.03 6.94 22.49
C THR A 431 11.12 7.97 22.17
N PRO A 432 10.80 9.18 21.67
CA PRO A 432 11.75 10.28 21.49
C PRO A 432 12.42 10.74 22.79
N PRO A 433 13.62 11.37 22.73
CA PRO A 433 14.46 11.50 21.55
C PRO A 433 15.14 10.18 21.17
N TRP A 434 15.17 9.89 19.87
CA TRP A 434 15.94 8.79 19.28
C TRP A 434 17.22 9.30 18.60
N LYS A 435 18.16 8.40 18.35
CA LYS A 435 19.43 8.66 17.69
C LYS A 435 19.59 7.74 16.49
N ALA A 436 20.06 8.29 15.37
CA ALA A 436 20.41 7.49 14.20
C ALA A 436 21.72 6.71 14.45
N PHE A 437 21.83 5.51 13.89
CA PHE A 437 23.10 4.78 13.86
C PHE A 437 24.05 5.41 12.82
N PRO A 438 25.30 5.74 13.17
CA PRO A 438 26.29 6.19 12.20
C PRO A 438 26.97 4.99 11.52
N PRO A 439 27.23 5.03 10.19
CA PRO A 439 26.77 6.03 9.23
C PRO A 439 25.31 5.83 8.82
N SER A 440 24.46 6.86 8.89
CA SER A 440 23.09 6.82 8.38
C SER A 440 22.92 7.85 7.26
N PRO A 441 22.26 7.52 6.14
CA PRO A 441 21.63 6.23 5.83
C PRO A 441 22.64 5.14 5.43
N PHE A 442 22.27 3.89 5.69
CA PHE A 442 22.90 2.70 5.13
C PHE A 442 22.42 2.47 3.69
N THR A 443 23.13 1.63 2.94
CA THR A 443 22.66 1.17 1.63
C THR A 443 22.51 -0.33 1.69
N ALA A 444 21.31 -0.84 1.42
CA ALA A 444 21.06 -2.27 1.35
C ALA A 444 21.82 -2.88 0.15
N ASP A 445 22.26 -4.12 0.30
CA ASP A 445 22.93 -4.84 -0.79
C ASP A 445 21.94 -5.26 -1.89
N ALA A 446 22.42 -6.06 -2.86
CA ALA A 446 21.60 -6.53 -3.97
C ALA A 446 20.46 -7.48 -3.54
N ASN A 447 20.55 -8.06 -2.33
CA ASN A 447 19.53 -8.92 -1.76
C ASN A 447 18.61 -8.15 -0.79
N GLY A 448 18.78 -6.83 -0.63
CA GLY A 448 18.00 -6.05 0.32
C GLY A 448 18.49 -6.16 1.76
N GLU A 449 19.75 -6.52 1.98
CA GLU A 449 20.31 -6.74 3.32
C GLU A 449 21.23 -5.60 3.76
N VAL A 450 21.15 -5.25 5.04
CA VAL A 450 22.10 -4.37 5.74
C VAL A 450 22.59 -5.12 6.99
N VAL A 451 23.89 -5.36 7.06
CA VAL A 451 24.54 -6.00 8.22
C VAL A 451 25.52 -5.02 8.85
N LEU A 452 25.39 -4.83 10.17
CA LEU A 452 26.15 -3.83 10.93
C LEU A 452 26.77 -4.47 12.17
N ALA A 453 28.10 -4.40 12.26
CA ALA A 453 28.80 -4.68 13.51
C ALA A 453 28.58 -3.51 14.49
N LEU A 454 28.04 -3.81 15.66
CA LEU A 454 27.80 -2.87 16.74
C LEU A 454 28.69 -3.21 17.93
N SER A 455 29.32 -2.18 18.50
CA SER A 455 30.15 -2.32 19.69
C SER A 455 29.64 -1.41 20.80
N PRO A 456 28.63 -1.84 21.58
CA PRO A 456 28.09 -1.01 22.66
C PRO A 456 29.18 -0.75 23.71
N PRO A 457 29.39 0.50 24.16
CA PRO A 457 30.44 0.79 25.14
C PRO A 457 30.13 0.17 26.51
N ALA A 458 31.16 -0.03 27.34
CA ALA A 458 31.03 -0.60 28.69
C ALA A 458 29.98 0.11 29.58
N SER A 459 29.75 1.42 29.34
CA SER A 459 28.74 2.21 30.05
C SER A 459 27.28 1.83 29.73
N MET A 460 27.06 0.97 28.73
CA MET A 460 25.74 0.50 28.34
C MET A 460 25.29 -0.76 29.08
N ALA A 461 26.16 -1.40 29.87
CA ALA A 461 25.82 -2.59 30.63
C ALA A 461 24.55 -2.38 31.48
N GLY A 462 23.61 -3.32 31.37
CA GLY A 462 22.31 -3.31 32.02
C GLY A 462 21.31 -2.29 31.49
N LYS A 463 21.62 -1.55 30.41
CA LYS A 463 20.68 -0.59 29.82
C LYS A 463 19.86 -1.25 28.70
N THR A 464 18.57 -0.97 28.70
CA THR A 464 17.68 -1.36 27.60
C THR A 464 17.76 -0.33 26.47
N VAL A 465 17.83 -0.82 25.24
CA VAL A 465 17.76 -0.07 23.98
C VAL A 465 16.54 -0.54 23.21
N TRP A 466 15.84 0.40 22.58
CA TRP A 466 14.78 0.13 21.62
C TRP A 466 15.25 0.58 20.24
N LEU A 467 15.06 -0.23 19.21
CA LEU A 467 15.58 -0.02 17.86
C LEU A 467 14.48 -0.23 16.83
N GLN A 468 14.58 0.48 15.72
CA GLN A 468 13.76 0.28 14.53
C GLN A 468 14.48 0.93 13.34
N CYS A 469 14.17 0.51 12.12
CA CYS A 469 14.61 1.21 10.92
C CYS A 469 13.46 1.61 9.99
N LEU A 470 13.74 2.57 9.12
CA LEU A 470 12.92 2.95 7.98
C LEU A 470 13.69 2.58 6.71
N ASP A 471 13.14 1.72 5.87
CA ASP A 471 13.60 1.59 4.48
C ASP A 471 13.03 2.75 3.67
N TRP A 472 13.91 3.59 3.12
CA TRP A 472 13.54 4.78 2.37
C TRP A 472 13.05 4.46 0.96
N GLY A 473 13.45 3.31 0.40
CA GLY A 473 13.00 2.90 -0.93
C GLY A 473 11.51 2.53 -0.93
N SER A 474 11.10 1.76 0.08
CA SER A 474 9.71 1.34 0.29
C SER A 474 8.91 2.26 1.21
N LEU A 475 9.56 3.26 1.84
CA LEU A 475 8.98 4.13 2.86
C LEU A 475 8.31 3.37 4.02
N THR A 476 8.84 2.20 4.37
CA THR A 476 8.24 1.29 5.34
C THR A 476 9.13 1.08 6.57
N LEU A 477 8.52 1.12 7.75
CA LEU A 477 9.19 0.85 9.02
C LEU A 477 9.36 -0.66 9.23
N SER A 478 10.47 -1.05 9.86
CA SER A 478 10.67 -2.42 10.32
C SER A 478 9.87 -2.76 11.56
N ASN A 479 9.90 -4.03 11.96
CA ASN A 479 9.61 -4.41 13.34
C ASN A 479 10.44 -3.60 14.36
N GLY A 480 9.89 -3.43 15.56
CA GLY A 480 10.62 -2.87 16.69
C GLY A 480 11.42 -3.95 17.41
N VAL A 481 12.67 -3.65 17.76
CA VAL A 481 13.53 -4.53 18.55
C VAL A 481 13.80 -3.88 19.90
N ALA A 482 13.70 -4.64 20.99
CA ALA A 482 14.11 -4.20 22.32
C ALA A 482 15.10 -5.20 22.91
N THR A 483 16.26 -4.74 23.37
CA THR A 483 17.24 -5.59 24.03
C THR A 483 17.85 -4.90 25.24
N THR A 484 18.29 -5.68 26.23
CA THR A 484 19.10 -5.19 27.34
C THR A 484 20.54 -5.58 27.08
N ILE A 485 21.42 -4.59 27.03
CA ILE A 485 22.85 -4.84 26.85
C ILE A 485 23.39 -5.52 28.11
N LEU A 486 23.95 -6.72 27.94
CA LEU A 486 24.47 -7.57 29.02
C LEU A 486 25.78 -7.05 29.61
#